data_AF-A0A401TSG3-F1
#
_entry.id   AF-A0A401TSG3-F1
#
_cell.length_a   1.000
_cell.length_b   1.000
_cell.length_c   1.000
_cell.angle_alpha   90.00
_cell.angle_beta   90.00
_cell.angle_gamma   90.00
#
_symmetry.space_group_name_H-M   'P 1'
#
loop_
_entity.id
_entity.type
_entity.pdbx_description
1 polymer ?
#
loop_
_entity_poly.entity_id
_entity_poly.type
_entity_poly.pdbx_seq_one_letter_code
_entity_poly.pdbx_strand_id
1 'polypeptide(L)' 'MLIPALASATDPDKNADVAVTSSIAAKTRSVSLGVGKSVVVDLPREAKDVLVADPKIANAVIRSAQRAYIIGAAVGQ' A
#
# COMPACT_ATOMS: atom_id res chain seq x y z
N MET A 1 49.84 21.55 20.77
CA MET A 1 49.54 20.60 21.87
C MET A 1 48.05 20.72 22.12
N LEU A 2 47.15 19.76 21.93
CA LEU A 2 47.20 18.30 21.80
C LEU A 2 45.82 17.88 21.22
N ILE A 3 45.78 16.98 20.24
CA ILE A 3 44.56 16.29 19.78
C ILE A 3 43.99 15.41 20.92
N PRO A 4 42.67 15.14 20.95
CA PRO A 4 42.28 13.80 20.50
C PRO A 4 40.98 13.75 19.68
N ALA A 5 40.95 12.74 18.81
CA ALA A 5 39.81 12.28 18.04
C ALA A 5 38.78 11.60 18.94
N LEU A 6 37.50 11.87 18.69
CA LEU A 6 36.44 10.88 18.91
C LEU A 6 35.77 10.63 17.57
N ALA A 7 36.08 9.45 17.03
CA ALA A 7 35.28 8.82 16.01
C ALA A 7 33.91 8.49 16.62
N SER A 8 32.86 9.13 16.14
CA SER A 8 31.55 8.49 16.13
C SER A 8 31.42 7.78 14.81
N ALA A 9 31.75 6.48 14.82
CA ALA A 9 31.17 5.55 13.87
C ALA A 9 29.66 5.51 14.18
N THR A 10 28.89 6.26 13.41
CA THR A 10 27.46 5.98 13.28
C THR A 10 27.36 5.08 12.07
N ASP A 11 27.39 3.78 12.33
CA ASP A 11 26.90 2.77 11.42
C ASP A 11 25.49 3.21 10.99
N PRO A 12 25.26 3.59 9.72
CA PRO A 12 23.91 3.64 9.24
C PRO A 12 23.53 2.18 9.07
N ASP A 13 22.89 1.61 10.09
CA ASP A 13 21.99 0.49 9.91
C ASP A 13 21.12 0.85 8.72
N LYS A 14 21.47 0.28 7.57
CA LYS A 14 20.69 0.30 6.35
C LYS A 14 19.43 -0.50 6.65
N ASN A 15 18.53 0.08 7.44
CA ASN A 15 17.13 -0.22 7.42
C ASN A 15 16.77 -0.18 5.94
N ALA A 16 16.49 -1.37 5.40
CA ALA A 16 16.33 -1.65 4.00
C ALA A 16 15.78 -0.43 3.28
N ASP A 17 16.58 0.06 2.33
CA ASP A 17 16.21 0.98 1.29
C ASP A 17 15.03 0.35 0.55
N VAL A 18 13.84 0.44 1.14
CA VAL A 18 12.59 0.38 0.40
C VAL A 18 12.65 1.68 -0.36
N ALA A 19 13.32 1.64 -1.51
CA ALA A 19 13.22 2.65 -2.53
C ALA A 19 11.74 2.75 -2.87
N VAL A 20 11.02 3.57 -2.12
CA VAL A 20 9.73 4.11 -2.51
C VAL A 20 10.10 4.97 -3.72
N THR A 21 10.13 4.33 -4.88
CA THR A 21 10.22 4.99 -6.18
C THR A 21 9.01 5.91 -6.23
N SER A 22 9.27 7.14 -5.79
CA SER A 22 8.32 8.22 -5.62
C SER A 22 8.04 8.84 -6.98
N SER A 23 7.61 8.02 -7.95
CA SER A 23 7.36 8.51 -9.32
C SER A 23 6.22 7.81 -10.05
N ILE A 24 5.50 6.90 -9.40
CA ILE A 24 4.14 6.59 -9.84
C ILE A 24 3.25 7.39 -8.91
N ALA A 25 2.55 8.40 -9.44
CA ALA A 25 1.47 9.05 -8.70
C ALA A 25 0.46 7.97 -8.31
N ALA A 26 0.61 7.41 -7.11
CA ALA A 26 -0.29 6.40 -6.58
C ALA A 26 -1.62 7.10 -6.40
N LYS A 27 -2.53 6.88 -7.36
CA LYS A 27 -3.87 7.43 -7.32
C LYS A 27 -4.66 6.68 -6.25
N THR A 28 -4.45 7.05 -5.00
CA THR A 28 -5.19 6.52 -3.86
C THR A 28 -6.63 6.99 -3.97
N ARG A 29 -7.56 6.05 -4.12
CA ARG A 29 -8.99 6.35 -4.17
C ARG A 29 -9.66 5.70 -2.97
N SER A 30 -10.06 6.52 -2.00
CA SER A 30 -10.95 6.09 -0.93
C SER A 30 -12.35 5.88 -1.48
N VAL A 31 -13.00 4.80 -1.06
CA VAL A 31 -14.39 4.49 -1.40
C VAL A 31 -15.09 4.06 -0.12
N SER A 32 -16.13 4.79 0.26
CA SER A 32 -16.95 4.43 1.42
C SER A 32 -17.76 3.19 1.07
N LEU A 33 -17.44 2.08 1.72
CA LEU A 33 -18.10 0.79 1.55
C LEU A 33 -18.89 0.44 2.82
N GLY A 34 -20.18 0.19 2.66
CA GLY A 34 -21.01 -0.32 3.74
C GLY A 34 -20.82 -1.82 3.96
N VAL A 35 -21.20 -2.30 5.15
CA VAL A 35 -21.23 -3.73 5.48
C VAL A 35 -22.14 -4.48 4.49
N GLY A 36 -21.63 -5.54 3.87
CA GLY A 36 -22.35 -6.34 2.88
C GLY A 36 -22.53 -5.66 1.53
N LYS A 37 -21.86 -4.54 1.26
CA LYS A 37 -21.93 -3.83 -0.03
C LYS A 37 -20.69 -4.11 -0.86
N SER A 38 -20.89 -4.21 -2.17
CA SER A 38 -19.81 -4.38 -3.15
C SER A 38 -19.75 -3.18 -4.08
N VAL A 39 -18.55 -2.70 -4.38
CA VAL A 39 -18.30 -1.69 -5.41
C VAL A 39 -17.41 -2.27 -6.49
N VAL A 40 -17.63 -1.79 -7.71
CA VAL A 40 -16.76 -2.09 -8.85
C VAL A 40 -15.80 -0.93 -9.01
N VAL A 41 -14.51 -1.23 -9.09
CA VAL A 41 -13.48 -0.25 -9.44
C VAL A 41 -12.88 -0.64 -10.78
N ASP A 42 -12.88 0.33 -11.68
CA ASP A 42 -12.15 0.26 -12.94
C ASP A 42 -10.75 0.83 -12.71
N LEU A 43 -9.74 0.02 -13.02
CA LEU A 43 -8.34 0.35 -12.89
C LEU A 43 -7.82 0.85 -14.24
N PRO A 44 -7.08 1.97 -14.28
CA PRO A 44 -6.59 2.55 -15.53
C PRO A 44 -5.50 1.71 -16.22
N ARG A 45 -4.99 0.67 -15.55
CA ARG A 45 -3.96 -0.25 -16.04
C ARG A 45 -4.22 -1.64 -15.48
N GLU A 46 -3.57 -2.63 -16.07
CA GLU A 46 -3.71 -4.01 -15.64
C GLU A 46 -3.23 -4.24 -14.20
N ALA A 47 -4.07 -4.89 -13.39
CA ALA A 47 -3.78 -5.32 -12.04
C ALA A 47 -2.87 -6.55 -12.09
N LYS A 48 -1.63 -6.39 -11.63
CA LYS A 48 -0.63 -7.49 -11.56
C LYS A 48 -0.58 -8.15 -10.19
N ASP A 49 -0.98 -7.43 -9.16
CA ASP A 49 -0.96 -7.88 -7.77
C ASP A 49 -2.17 -7.29 -7.02
N VAL A 50 -2.63 -7.99 -6.00
CA VAL A 50 -3.69 -7.54 -5.09
C VAL A 50 -3.29 -7.84 -3.67
N LEU A 51 -3.13 -6.78 -2.88
CA LEU A 51 -2.96 -6.88 -1.45
C LEU A 51 -4.24 -6.45 -0.76
N VAL A 52 -4.75 -7.32 0.11
CA VAL A 52 -5.88 -7.01 0.99
C VAL A 52 -5.32 -6.86 2.40
N ALA A 53 -5.44 -5.66 2.96
CA ALA A 53 -4.95 -5.37 4.31
C ALA A 53 -5.67 -6.24 5.36
N ASP A 54 -7.01 -6.18 5.36
CA ASP A 54 -7.85 -6.90 6.31
C ASP A 54 -9.01 -7.61 5.61
N PRO A 55 -8.90 -8.92 5.32
CA PRO A 55 -9.96 -9.67 4.66
C PRO A 55 -11.24 -9.78 5.49
N LYS A 56 -11.18 -9.49 6.80
CA LYS A 56 -12.37 -9.41 7.69
C LYS A 56 -13.18 -8.14 7.50
N ILE A 57 -12.53 -7.06 7.06
CA ILE A 57 -13.19 -5.75 6.84
C ILE A 57 -13.63 -5.65 5.38
N ALA A 58 -12.77 -6.00 4.43
CA ALA A 58 -13.10 -6.01 3.02
C ALA A 58 -12.30 -7.06 2.28
N ASN A 59 -12.88 -7.63 1.22
CA ASN A 59 -12.18 -8.50 0.28
C ASN A 59 -12.14 -7.83 -1.09
N ALA A 60 -11.07 -8.05 -1.86
CA ALA A 60 -10.94 -7.55 -3.22
C ALA A 60 -10.67 -8.71 -4.18
N VAL A 61 -11.45 -8.79 -5.26
CA VAL A 61 -11.32 -9.84 -6.27
C VAL A 61 -11.19 -9.23 -7.66
N ILE A 62 -10.22 -9.72 -8.44
CA ILE A 62 -10.03 -9.31 -9.82
C ILE A 62 -11.01 -10.06 -10.71
N ARG A 63 -11.87 -9.35 -11.43
CA ARG A 63 -12.72 -9.94 -12.46
C ARG A 63 -12.05 -9.92 -13.83
N SER A 64 -11.27 -8.88 -14.10
CA SER A 64 -10.56 -8.70 -15.37
C SER A 64 -9.32 -7.85 -15.13
N ALA A 65 -8.39 -7.82 -16.08
CA ALA A 65 -7.13 -7.09 -15.90
C ALA A 65 -7.33 -5.64 -15.45
N GLN A 66 -8.39 -4.97 -15.91
CA GLN A 66 -8.72 -3.59 -15.53
C GLN A 66 -9.93 -3.45 -14.59
N ARG A 67 -10.53 -4.55 -14.10
CA ARG A 67 -11.73 -4.49 -13.26
C ARG A 67 -11.59 -5.32 -11.99
N ALA A 68 -11.77 -4.66 -10.86
CA ALA A 68 -11.79 -5.27 -9.54
C ALA A 68 -13.15 -5.04 -8.87
N TYR A 69 -13.58 -6.01 -8.07
CA TYR A 69 -14.64 -5.82 -7.10
C TYR A 69 -14.04 -5.70 -5.71
N ILE A 70 -14.54 -4.74 -4.94
CA ILE A 70 -14.27 -4.66 -3.51
C ILE A 70 -15.58 -4.95 -2.78
N ILE A 71 -15.56 -5.90 -1.87
CA ILE A 71 -16.70 -6.34 -1.09
C ILE A 71 -16.43 -5.98 0.37
N GLY A 72 -17.22 -5.06 0.92
CA GLY A 72 -17.18 -4.71 2.33
C GLY A 72 -17.86 -5.80 3.16
N ALA A 73 -17.13 -6.40 4.09
CA ALA A 73 -17.63 -7.38 5.04
C ALA A 73 -17.93 -6.76 6.42
N ALA A 74 -17.25 -5.66 6.78
CA ALA A 74 -17.50 -4.87 7.98
C ALA A 74 -17.16 -3.38 7.73
N VAL A 75 -17.46 -2.50 8.69
CA VAL A 75 -17.13 -1.07 8.58
C VAL A 75 -15.64 -0.87 8.86
N GLY A 76 -14.90 -0.39 7.86
CA GLY A 76 -13.53 0.12 7.98
C GLY A 76 -13.49 1.65 8.03
N GLN A 77 -12.33 2.23 8.35
CA GLN A 77 -12.12 3.68 8.53
C GLN A 77 -11.62 4.36 7.25
#